data_AF-A0A1F4VST5-F1
#
_entry.id   AF-A0A1F4VST5-F1
#
_cell.length_a   1.000
_cell.length_b   1.000
_cell.length_c   1.000
_cell.angle_alpha   90.00
_cell.angle_beta   90.00
_cell.angle_gamma   90.00
#
_symmetry.space_group_name_H-M   'P 1'
#
loop_
_entity.id
_entity.type
_entity.pdbx_description
1 polymer ?
#
loop_
_entity_poly.entity_id
_entity_poly.type
_entity_poly.pdbx_seq_one_letter_code
_entity_poly.pdbx_strand_id
1 'polypeptide(L)'
;MNNKIQKQFTIWSKEVYKQFPELQRSAEIALSVMCQLKINDIRNPFALVFVDVPSSGKTITLNMFSTLKDLVYTTDNFTPASFVSHAANVPKKKLTEVDLLPKIKGKVLIVRDLATIFGEREEDLLKNLGVLTRVLDGEGLELDSGLHGKRGYKGDYSFMLLAGSTPIPPRVWKMSGNLGSRLFFSQIRSSEKEEDELAGQLIKSTWLQKQEACQKVTEDFMLLLLAEYPTGIDWDKSKDPIDLLKIISRCAKLLARLRAPINVWEEKWTKDDKESYLYTEPIIEKPDRINQLLYNLARGHALAQGREQIAEDDLSIVIDVTFDSAPRIRTNLFRLLIDNAGELLTNQVMATLSCSHTTAHKEMQALKILGLVEIDEGHGMTGQEKCMNLKDSFKWFLSDECKGLRITGTKTLAAATKFDSMKVKSIPHKDLPPRLQKYTSDKLIEDFEEAESKGEI
;
A
#
# COMPACT_ATOMS: atom_id res chain seq x y z
N MET A 1 7.17 -4.06 -28.82
CA MET A 1 7.89 -4.30 -27.55
C MET A 1 6.95 -4.76 -26.44
N ASN A 2 5.80 -4.11 -26.24
CA ASN A 2 4.80 -4.39 -25.17
C ASN A 2 4.40 -5.85 -24.96
N ASN A 3 4.38 -6.68 -26.02
CA ASN A 3 3.96 -8.09 -25.94
C ASN A 3 4.89 -8.94 -25.03
N LYS A 4 6.18 -8.63 -24.92
CA LYS A 4 7.10 -9.38 -24.03
C LYS A 4 6.79 -9.14 -22.55
N ILE A 5 6.64 -7.87 -22.16
CA ILE A 5 6.35 -7.48 -20.77
C ILE A 5 4.99 -8.04 -20.36
N GLN A 6 3.97 -7.90 -21.21
CA GLN A 6 2.64 -8.44 -20.93
C GLN A 6 2.66 -9.97 -20.77
N LYS A 7 3.41 -10.68 -21.61
CA LYS A 7 3.60 -12.13 -21.48
C LYS A 7 4.31 -12.48 -20.17
N GLN A 8 5.36 -11.75 -19.81
CA GLN A 8 6.09 -11.99 -18.57
C GLN A 8 5.25 -11.66 -17.33
N PHE A 9 4.45 -10.61 -17.36
CA PHE A 9 3.46 -10.28 -16.31
C PHE A 9 2.47 -11.42 -16.11
N THR A 10 1.99 -12.01 -17.22
CA THR A 10 1.07 -13.16 -17.15
C THR A 10 1.75 -14.38 -16.52
N ILE A 11 3.01 -14.65 -16.85
CA ILE A 11 3.80 -15.73 -16.22
C ILE A 11 3.98 -15.47 -14.73
N TRP A 12 4.39 -14.24 -14.38
CA TRP A 12 4.57 -13.79 -13.01
C TRP A 12 3.28 -13.95 -12.19
N SER A 13 2.17 -13.40 -12.67
CA SER A 13 0.88 -13.43 -11.99
C SER A 13 0.38 -14.87 -11.78
N LYS A 14 0.56 -15.75 -12.78
CA LYS A 14 0.22 -17.17 -12.67
C LYS A 14 1.06 -17.90 -11.63
N GLU A 15 2.37 -17.68 -11.61
CA GLU A 15 3.23 -18.38 -10.66
C GLU A 15 2.97 -17.89 -9.23
N VAL A 16 2.80 -16.58 -9.01
CA VAL A 16 2.40 -16.05 -7.70
C VAL A 16 1.06 -16.64 -7.26
N TYR A 17 0.05 -16.67 -8.14
CA TYR A 17 -1.25 -17.27 -7.83
C TYR A 17 -1.14 -18.76 -7.50
N LYS A 18 -0.38 -19.53 -8.27
CA LYS A 18 -0.18 -20.97 -8.05
C LYS A 18 0.44 -21.26 -6.68
N GLN A 19 1.39 -20.43 -6.24
CA GLN A 19 2.10 -20.64 -4.97
C GLN A 19 1.33 -20.07 -3.77
N PHE A 20 0.79 -18.86 -3.93
CA PHE A 20 0.09 -18.09 -2.89
C PHE A 20 -1.12 -17.33 -3.47
N PRO A 21 -2.26 -18.03 -3.70
CA PRO A 21 -3.46 -17.42 -4.29
C PRO A 21 -3.93 -16.16 -3.54
N GLU A 22 -3.96 -16.23 -2.21
CA GLU A 22 -4.40 -15.14 -1.32
C GLU A 22 -3.48 -13.90 -1.37
N LEU A 23 -2.22 -14.07 -1.79
CA LEU A 23 -1.23 -12.98 -1.82
C LEU A 23 -1.09 -12.34 -3.19
N GLN A 24 -1.72 -12.89 -4.24
CA GLN A 24 -1.61 -12.39 -5.61
C GLN A 24 -1.93 -10.89 -5.68
N ARG A 25 -3.01 -10.47 -5.02
CA ARG A 25 -3.45 -9.08 -5.04
C ARG A 25 -2.44 -8.15 -4.37
N SER A 26 -1.94 -8.54 -3.20
CA SER A 26 -0.92 -7.78 -2.46
C SER A 26 0.39 -7.70 -3.25
N ALA A 27 0.79 -8.79 -3.90
CA ALA A 27 1.96 -8.83 -4.77
C ALA A 27 1.79 -7.93 -6.00
N GLU A 28 0.60 -7.87 -6.60
CA GLU A 28 0.31 -7.01 -7.75
C GLU A 28 0.41 -5.53 -7.39
N ILE A 29 -0.12 -5.13 -6.22
CA ILE A 29 0.02 -3.77 -5.71
C ILE A 29 1.50 -3.45 -5.43
N ALA A 30 2.25 -4.37 -4.80
CA ALA A 30 3.70 -4.18 -4.57
C ALA A 30 4.49 -4.03 -5.88
N LEU A 31 4.21 -4.87 -6.88
CA LEU A 31 4.83 -4.78 -8.20
C LEU A 31 4.51 -3.43 -8.86
N SER A 32 3.27 -2.97 -8.73
CA SER A 32 2.84 -1.66 -9.25
C SER A 32 3.62 -0.52 -8.60
N VAL A 33 3.84 -0.57 -7.28
CA VAL A 33 4.70 0.40 -6.57
C VAL A 33 6.13 0.34 -7.09
N MET A 34 6.70 -0.84 -7.26
CA MET A 34 8.07 -1.00 -7.76
C MET A 34 8.26 -0.49 -9.19
N CYS A 35 7.28 -0.71 -10.08
CA CYS A 35 7.31 -0.26 -11.47
C CYS A 35 7.31 1.27 -11.60
N GLN A 36 6.83 2.01 -10.60
CA GLN A 36 6.88 3.48 -10.60
C GLN A 36 8.30 4.03 -10.73
N LEU A 37 9.33 3.30 -10.27
CA LEU A 37 10.74 3.70 -10.42
C LEU A 37 11.18 3.86 -11.89
N LYS A 38 10.39 3.32 -12.83
CA LYS A 38 10.65 3.43 -14.27
C LYS A 38 9.89 4.53 -14.97
N ILE A 39 9.14 5.36 -14.25
CA ILE A 39 8.40 6.48 -14.82
C ILE A 39 9.12 7.78 -14.43
N ASN A 40 9.67 8.49 -15.41
CA ASN A 40 10.67 9.55 -15.20
C ASN A 40 10.16 10.79 -14.45
N ASP A 41 8.85 11.05 -14.51
CA ASP A 41 8.24 12.22 -13.89
C ASP A 41 7.75 11.98 -12.45
N ILE A 42 7.88 10.76 -11.93
CA ILE A 42 7.51 10.44 -10.55
C ILE A 42 8.59 10.96 -9.60
N ARG A 43 8.24 12.00 -8.84
CA ARG A 43 9.11 12.59 -7.82
C ARG A 43 8.66 12.30 -6.39
N ASN A 44 7.40 11.93 -6.19
CA ASN A 44 6.86 11.64 -4.87
C ASN A 44 6.92 10.13 -4.58
N PRO A 45 7.67 9.70 -3.55
CA PRO A 45 7.62 8.35 -3.02
C PRO A 45 6.19 7.84 -2.80
N PHE A 46 5.92 6.63 -3.29
CA PHE A 46 4.74 5.88 -2.88
C PHE A 46 5.13 4.94 -1.73
N ALA A 47 4.55 5.17 -0.55
CA ALA A 47 4.81 4.38 0.64
C ALA A 47 3.63 3.48 0.97
N LEU A 48 3.74 2.21 0.63
CA LEU A 48 2.74 1.19 0.88
C LEU A 48 3.10 0.34 2.11
N VAL A 49 2.14 0.17 3.00
CA VAL A 49 2.24 -0.69 4.18
C VAL A 49 1.17 -1.78 4.11
N PHE A 50 1.57 -3.03 4.05
CA PHE A 50 0.68 -4.17 4.20
C PHE A 50 0.27 -4.32 5.67
N VAL A 51 -1.03 -4.32 5.93
CA VAL A 51 -1.59 -4.33 7.28
C VAL A 51 -2.53 -5.50 7.44
N ASP A 52 -2.23 -6.38 8.39
CA ASP A 52 -3.13 -7.46 8.76
C ASP A 52 -2.65 -8.17 10.03
N VAL A 53 -3.42 -9.13 10.55
CA VAL A 53 -3.08 -10.00 11.69
C VAL A 53 -1.77 -10.77 11.45
N PRO A 54 -1.03 -11.16 12.51
CA PRO A 54 0.16 -12.00 12.36
C PRO A 54 -0.07 -13.23 11.49
N SER A 55 0.98 -13.72 10.82
CA SER A 55 0.95 -14.91 9.98
C SER A 55 0.08 -14.86 8.71
N SER A 56 -0.45 -13.70 8.33
CA SER A 56 -1.24 -13.55 7.10
C SER A 56 -0.45 -13.47 5.78
N GLY A 57 0.86 -13.67 5.80
CA GLY A 57 1.69 -13.65 4.58
C GLY A 57 2.23 -12.28 4.16
N LYS A 58 2.20 -11.26 5.05
CA LYS A 58 2.86 -9.96 4.84
C LYS A 58 4.33 -10.09 4.47
N THR A 59 5.09 -10.78 5.33
CA THR A 59 6.53 -10.97 5.13
C THR A 59 6.83 -11.78 3.87
N ILE A 60 5.99 -12.77 3.56
CA ILE A 60 6.11 -13.57 2.33
C ILE A 60 5.98 -12.65 1.11
N THR A 61 4.93 -11.81 1.08
CA THR A 61 4.70 -10.85 0.00
C THR A 61 5.89 -9.91 -0.19
N LEU A 62 6.45 -9.34 0.89
CA LEU A 62 7.62 -8.47 0.82
C LEU A 62 8.86 -9.21 0.32
N ASN A 63 9.07 -10.43 0.80
CA ASN A 63 10.23 -11.23 0.42
C ASN A 63 10.20 -11.63 -1.06
N MET A 64 9.03 -11.66 -1.73
CA MET A 64 8.97 -11.88 -3.19
C MET A 64 9.81 -10.86 -3.97
N PHE A 65 10.04 -9.67 -3.40
CA PHE A 65 10.75 -8.57 -4.06
C PHE A 65 12.18 -8.35 -3.51
N SER A 66 12.62 -9.09 -2.49
CA SER A 66 13.85 -8.74 -1.75
C SER A 66 15.16 -9.14 -2.42
N THR A 67 15.15 -9.96 -3.47
CA THR A 67 16.37 -10.52 -4.08
C THR A 67 17.10 -9.55 -5.01
N LEU A 68 16.41 -8.52 -5.51
CA LEU A 68 16.93 -7.53 -6.46
C LEU A 68 17.83 -6.46 -5.78
N LYS A 69 19.02 -6.83 -5.31
CA LYS A 69 19.93 -5.98 -4.50
C LYS A 69 20.25 -4.60 -5.11
N ASP A 70 20.30 -4.50 -6.44
CA ASP A 70 20.57 -3.23 -7.12
C ASP A 70 19.36 -2.28 -7.08
N LEU A 71 18.14 -2.80 -7.05
CA LEU A 71 16.88 -2.03 -7.01
C LEU A 71 16.25 -1.96 -5.61
N VAL A 72 16.67 -2.80 -4.68
CA VAL A 72 15.99 -3.00 -3.40
C VAL A 72 16.97 -2.88 -2.25
N TYR A 73 16.58 -2.14 -1.23
CA TYR A 73 17.26 -2.08 0.05
C TYR A 73 16.32 -2.67 1.11
N THR A 74 16.68 -3.80 1.70
CA THR A 74 15.85 -4.47 2.71
C THR A 74 16.41 -4.22 4.10
N THR A 75 15.53 -3.94 5.06
CA THR A 75 15.88 -3.85 6.49
C THR A 75 14.73 -4.39 7.33
N ASP A 76 15.06 -4.93 8.51
CA ASP A 76 14.03 -5.35 9.48
C ASP A 76 13.48 -4.14 10.24
N ASN A 77 14.32 -3.13 10.49
CA ASN A 77 13.94 -1.90 11.17
C ASN A 77 14.87 -0.74 10.75
N PHE A 78 14.43 0.49 10.97
CA PHE A 78 15.26 1.69 10.88
C PHE A 78 14.78 2.76 11.86
N THR A 79 15.68 3.62 12.31
CA THR A 79 15.28 4.86 12.98
C THR A 79 15.20 5.97 11.94
N PRO A 80 14.19 6.86 11.94
CA PRO A 80 14.16 7.98 10.99
C PRO A 80 15.40 8.89 11.04
N ALA A 81 16.09 8.94 12.19
CA ALA A 81 17.39 9.62 12.30
C ALA A 81 18.51 8.99 11.43
N SER A 82 18.34 7.74 10.96
CA SER A 82 19.29 7.09 10.04
C SER A 82 19.24 7.64 8.61
N PHE A 83 18.16 8.35 8.21
CA PHE A 83 18.11 9.00 6.90
C PHE A 83 19.22 10.04 6.74
N VAL A 84 19.43 10.86 7.77
CA VAL A 84 20.52 11.84 7.88
C VAL A 84 21.06 11.81 9.31
N SER A 85 22.16 11.10 9.49
CA SER A 85 22.79 10.89 10.79
C SER A 85 23.61 12.09 11.27
N HIS A 86 23.58 12.33 12.58
CA HIS A 86 24.46 13.29 13.27
C HIS A 86 25.30 12.58 14.34
N ALA A 87 25.76 11.36 14.05
CA ALA A 87 26.51 10.56 15.01
C ALA A 87 27.78 11.29 15.45
N ALA A 88 27.93 11.52 16.76
CA ALA A 88 29.06 12.27 17.33
C ALA A 88 30.40 11.54 17.17
N ASN A 89 30.35 10.20 17.17
CA ASN A 89 31.49 9.30 17.09
C ASN A 89 31.98 9.01 15.65
N VAL A 90 31.32 9.55 14.62
CA VAL A 90 31.70 9.33 13.22
C VAL A 90 32.16 10.66 12.61
N PRO A 91 33.36 10.72 11.99
CA PRO A 91 33.82 11.92 11.31
C PRO A 91 32.85 12.36 10.22
N LYS A 92 32.63 13.68 10.07
CA LYS A 92 31.68 14.26 9.10
C LYS A 92 31.83 13.72 7.67
N LYS A 93 33.07 13.41 7.25
CA LYS A 93 33.39 12.83 5.93
C LYS A 93 32.91 11.39 5.73
N LYS A 94 32.74 10.61 6.81
CA LYS A 94 32.25 9.22 6.78
C LYS A 94 30.75 9.11 7.05
N LEU A 95 30.11 10.18 7.52
CA LEU A 95 28.67 10.18 7.78
C LEU A 95 27.84 9.94 6.50
N THR A 96 28.34 10.37 5.34
CA THR A 96 27.66 10.16 4.04
C THR A 96 27.61 8.68 3.65
N GLU A 97 28.58 7.87 4.08
CA GLU A 97 28.63 6.43 3.80
C GLU A 97 27.67 5.62 4.69
N VAL A 98 27.30 6.16 5.87
CA VAL A 98 26.42 5.46 6.81
C VAL A 98 24.95 5.81 6.60
N ASP A 99 24.65 7.02 6.12
CA ASP A 99 23.27 7.47 5.92
C ASP A 99 22.44 6.57 5.01
N LEU A 100 21.17 6.43 5.38
CA LEU A 100 20.21 5.62 4.65
C LEU A 100 19.72 6.32 3.37
N LEU A 101 19.52 7.64 3.40
CA LEU A 101 18.85 8.35 2.30
C LEU A 101 19.60 8.23 0.95
N PRO A 102 20.94 8.35 0.88
CA PRO A 102 21.68 8.09 -0.36
C PRO A 102 21.63 6.63 -0.82
N LYS A 103 21.54 5.67 0.11
CA LYS A 103 21.54 4.23 -0.18
C LYS A 103 20.25 3.75 -0.82
N ILE A 104 19.14 4.40 -0.47
CA ILE A 104 17.79 4.03 -0.95
C ILE A 104 17.32 4.89 -2.14
N LYS A 105 18.07 5.93 -2.52
CA LYS A 105 17.72 6.79 -3.65
C LYS A 105 17.53 5.95 -4.93
N GLY A 106 16.39 6.11 -5.58
CA GLY A 106 16.02 5.37 -6.79
C GLY A 106 15.79 3.87 -6.58
N LYS A 107 15.55 3.44 -5.34
CA LYS A 107 15.32 2.04 -4.96
C LYS A 107 13.95 1.86 -4.31
N VAL A 108 13.58 0.60 -4.08
CA VAL A 108 12.54 0.23 -3.14
C VAL A 108 13.19 -0.04 -1.78
N LEU A 109 12.80 0.72 -0.76
CA LEU A 109 13.07 0.39 0.63
C LEU A 109 12.02 -0.62 1.10
N ILE A 110 12.45 -1.83 1.47
CA ILE A 110 11.60 -2.85 2.07
C ILE A 110 11.84 -2.88 3.57
N VAL A 111 10.79 -2.66 4.36
CA VAL A 111 10.83 -2.71 5.84
C VAL A 111 9.91 -3.83 6.31
N ARG A 112 10.48 -4.91 6.86
CA ARG A 112 9.67 -6.09 7.19
C ARG A 112 8.62 -5.83 8.25
N ASP A 113 8.90 -4.95 9.22
CA ASP A 113 7.94 -4.59 10.25
C ASP A 113 8.05 -3.12 10.72
N LEU A 114 7.04 -2.31 10.40
CA LEU A 114 6.86 -0.94 10.89
C LEU A 114 6.09 -0.87 12.22
N ALA A 115 5.58 -1.99 12.75
CA ALA A 115 4.91 -2.00 14.05
C ALA A 115 5.83 -1.51 15.18
N THR A 116 7.14 -1.69 15.02
CA THR A 116 8.16 -1.16 15.94
C THR A 116 8.10 0.36 16.05
N ILE A 117 8.06 1.07 14.91
CA ILE A 117 7.93 2.53 14.86
C ILE A 117 6.54 2.96 15.35
N PHE A 118 5.47 2.29 14.89
CA PHE A 118 4.09 2.60 15.30
C PHE A 118 3.79 2.29 16.78
N GLY A 119 4.62 1.44 17.39
CA GLY A 119 4.58 1.04 18.79
C GLY A 119 5.19 2.05 19.75
N GLU A 120 5.95 3.03 19.26
CA GLU A 120 6.65 4.00 20.10
C GLU A 120 5.72 4.90 20.94
N ARG A 121 6.33 5.63 21.88
CA ARG A 121 5.64 6.64 22.69
C ARG A 121 5.22 7.80 21.80
N GLU A 122 4.20 8.54 22.24
CA GLU A 122 3.57 9.59 21.44
C GLU A 122 4.54 10.66 20.92
N GLU A 123 5.45 11.13 21.76
CA GLU A 123 6.47 12.12 21.38
C GLU A 123 7.46 11.59 20.33
N ASP A 124 7.95 10.37 20.51
CA ASP A 124 8.89 9.72 19.60
C ASP A 124 8.22 9.39 18.26
N LEU A 125 7.00 8.85 18.30
CA LEU A 125 6.19 8.56 17.13
C LEU A 125 5.90 9.84 16.33
N LEU A 126 5.56 10.95 16.99
CA LEU A 126 5.33 12.24 16.33
C LEU A 126 6.60 12.72 15.60
N LYS A 127 7.76 12.67 16.27
CA LYS A 127 9.05 13.03 15.68
C LYS A 127 9.39 12.13 14.49
N ASN A 128 9.19 10.83 14.64
CA ASN A 128 9.51 9.83 13.63
C ASN A 128 8.62 9.95 12.40
N LEU A 129 7.32 10.13 12.58
CA LEU A 129 6.39 10.42 11.48
C LEU A 129 6.68 11.77 10.83
N GLY A 130 7.10 12.78 11.59
CA GLY A 130 7.52 14.08 11.04
C GLY A 130 8.71 13.96 10.09
N VAL A 131 9.75 13.21 10.46
CA VAL A 131 10.89 12.96 9.58
C VAL A 131 10.48 12.09 8.38
N LEU A 132 9.70 11.04 8.61
CA LEU A 132 9.26 10.13 7.55
C LEU A 132 8.40 10.86 6.49
N THR A 133 7.46 11.70 6.90
CA THR A 133 6.63 12.49 5.98
C THR A 133 7.46 13.43 5.13
N ARG A 134 8.50 14.07 5.70
CA ARG A 134 9.40 14.94 4.93
C ARG A 134 10.23 14.17 3.91
N VAL A 135 10.78 13.03 4.29
CA VAL A 135 11.55 12.16 3.39
C VAL A 135 10.66 11.62 2.26
N LEU A 136 9.40 11.31 2.56
CA LEU A 136 8.40 10.87 1.60
C LEU A 136 7.86 11.97 0.67
N ASP A 137 8.28 13.24 0.84
CA ASP A 137 8.05 14.24 -0.20
C ASP A 137 9.02 14.06 -1.38
N GLY A 138 10.15 13.35 -1.19
CA GLY A 138 11.12 12.98 -2.24
C GLY A 138 12.22 14.00 -2.53
N GLU A 139 12.23 15.14 -1.85
CA GLU A 139 13.12 16.29 -2.12
C GLU A 139 14.44 16.28 -1.33
N GLY A 140 14.68 15.20 -0.60
CA GLY A 140 15.77 15.08 0.36
C GLY A 140 15.37 15.53 1.78
N LEU A 141 16.36 15.57 2.67
CA LEU A 141 16.21 15.94 4.07
C LEU A 141 17.43 16.75 4.48
N GLU A 142 17.22 17.96 4.98
CA GLU A 142 18.25 18.79 5.61
C GLU A 142 17.87 19.03 7.07
N LEU A 143 18.83 18.86 7.98
CA LEU A 143 18.67 19.00 9.41
C LEU A 143 19.80 19.87 9.99
N ASP A 144 19.48 20.61 11.03
CA ASP A 144 20.44 21.36 11.84
C ASP A 144 20.63 20.65 13.19
N SER A 145 21.88 20.54 13.62
CA SER A 145 22.23 19.99 14.94
C SER A 145 23.35 20.80 15.59
N GLY A 146 23.40 20.81 16.92
CA GLY A 146 24.49 21.45 17.66
C GLY A 146 25.87 20.81 17.45
N LEU A 147 25.93 19.54 16.99
CA LEU A 147 27.19 18.81 16.81
C LEU A 147 27.85 19.08 15.44
N HIS A 148 27.09 18.99 14.35
CA HIS A 148 27.64 19.04 12.99
C HIS A 148 27.14 20.24 12.16
N GLY A 149 26.37 21.15 12.79
CA GLY A 149 25.67 22.24 12.13
C GLY A 149 24.61 21.71 11.15
N LYS A 150 24.41 22.44 10.05
CA LYS A 150 23.57 22.02 8.94
C LYS A 150 24.16 20.82 8.21
N ARG A 151 23.35 19.77 8.02
CA ARG A 151 23.70 18.57 7.24
C ARG A 151 22.47 18.05 6.51
N GLY A 152 22.69 17.41 5.37
CA GLY A 152 21.66 16.64 4.71
C GLY A 152 21.82 16.66 3.21
N TYR A 153 20.71 16.39 2.54
CA TYR A 153 20.63 16.19 1.11
C TYR A 153 19.46 16.96 0.53
N LYS A 154 19.67 17.57 -0.63
CA LYS A 154 18.65 18.33 -1.36
C LYS A 154 18.62 17.89 -2.81
N GLY A 155 17.42 17.84 -3.38
CA GLY A 155 17.17 17.46 -4.77
C GLY A 155 16.38 16.17 -4.85
N ASP A 156 16.46 15.45 -5.96
CA ASP A 156 15.71 14.20 -6.10
C ASP A 156 16.34 13.09 -5.26
N TYR A 157 15.67 12.73 -4.18
CA TYR A 157 15.93 11.58 -3.33
C TYR A 157 14.67 10.70 -3.24
N SER A 158 13.92 10.60 -4.34
CA SER A 158 12.79 9.71 -4.45
C SER A 158 13.21 8.23 -4.32
N PHE A 159 12.34 7.46 -3.68
CA PHE A 159 12.42 6.01 -3.51
C PHE A 159 10.99 5.51 -3.31
N MET A 160 10.77 4.20 -3.39
CA MET A 160 9.48 3.60 -3.05
C MET A 160 9.60 2.88 -1.71
N LEU A 161 8.54 2.85 -0.91
CA LEU A 161 8.54 2.13 0.36
C LEU A 161 7.51 1.00 0.29
N LEU A 162 7.95 -0.22 0.57
CA LEU A 162 7.10 -1.36 0.86
C LEU A 162 7.36 -1.79 2.30
N ALA A 163 6.31 -1.93 3.09
CA ALA A 163 6.47 -2.36 4.47
C ALA A 163 5.36 -3.29 4.94
N GLY A 164 5.63 -3.99 6.04
CA GLY A 164 4.64 -4.78 6.77
C GLY A 164 4.30 -4.13 8.10
N SER A 165 3.07 -4.28 8.58
CA SER A 165 2.71 -3.95 9.96
C SER A 165 1.53 -4.78 10.44
N THR A 166 1.40 -4.91 11.75
CA THR A 166 0.18 -5.39 12.41
C THR A 166 -0.92 -4.31 12.33
N PRO A 167 -2.17 -4.59 12.75
CA PRO A 167 -3.24 -3.62 12.69
C PRO A 167 -2.86 -2.26 13.31
N ILE A 168 -2.99 -1.20 12.51
CA ILE A 168 -2.53 0.13 12.86
C ILE A 168 -3.34 0.71 14.04
N PRO A 169 -2.69 1.07 15.16
CA PRO A 169 -3.37 1.63 16.32
C PRO A 169 -4.08 2.97 16.01
N PRO A 170 -5.22 3.29 16.67
CA PRO A 170 -5.95 4.56 16.47
C PRO A 170 -5.08 5.82 16.61
N ARG A 171 -4.11 5.81 17.54
CA ARG A 171 -3.18 6.94 17.74
C ARG A 171 -2.33 7.25 16.51
N VAL A 172 -1.92 6.22 15.76
CA VAL A 172 -1.10 6.37 14.55
C VAL A 172 -1.94 7.04 13.47
N TRP A 173 -3.18 6.60 13.27
CA TRP A 173 -4.12 7.26 12.35
C TRP A 173 -4.32 8.74 12.68
N LYS A 174 -4.52 9.05 13.96
CA LYS A 174 -4.69 10.43 14.44
C LYS A 174 -3.44 11.29 14.12
N MET A 175 -2.25 10.78 14.44
CA MET A 175 -0.99 11.49 14.19
C MET A 175 -0.67 11.65 12.71
N SER A 176 -0.80 10.57 11.93
CA SER A 176 -0.57 10.60 10.48
C SER A 176 -1.57 11.54 9.79
N GLY A 177 -2.83 11.58 10.24
CA GLY A 177 -3.82 12.53 9.74
C GLY A 177 -3.42 13.98 10.01
N ASN A 178 -2.95 14.30 11.22
CA ASN A 178 -2.52 15.65 11.61
C ASN A 178 -1.28 16.15 10.84
N LEU A 179 -0.31 15.27 10.57
CA LEU A 179 0.91 15.61 9.82
C LEU A 179 0.71 15.61 8.30
N GLY A 180 -0.47 15.17 7.82
CA GLY A 180 -0.74 14.87 6.42
C GLY A 180 -0.11 13.55 6.01
N SER A 181 -0.93 12.51 5.88
CA SER A 181 -0.43 11.16 5.66
C SER A 181 0.26 11.02 4.29
N ARG A 182 1.47 10.47 4.29
CA ARG A 182 2.15 9.99 3.06
C ARG A 182 2.10 8.47 2.93
N LEU A 183 1.62 7.77 3.95
CA LEU A 183 1.53 6.33 3.99
C LEU A 183 0.21 5.88 3.37
N PHE A 184 0.25 4.83 2.56
CA PHE A 184 -0.89 4.09 2.05
C PHE A 184 -0.88 2.70 2.65
N PHE A 185 -2.06 2.11 2.80
CA PHE A 185 -2.21 0.82 3.43
C PHE A 185 -2.97 -0.11 2.50
N SER A 186 -2.60 -1.40 2.53
CA SER A 186 -3.30 -2.47 1.83
C SER A 186 -3.51 -3.62 2.79
N GLN A 187 -4.76 -4.08 2.93
CA GLN A 187 -5.08 -5.21 3.78
C GLN A 187 -4.83 -6.50 3.01
N ILE A 188 -4.05 -7.39 3.62
CA ILE A 188 -3.98 -8.77 3.14
C ILE A 188 -5.27 -9.42 3.63
N ARG A 189 -6.16 -9.78 2.71
CA ARG A 189 -7.46 -10.38 3.07
C ARG A 189 -7.32 -11.90 3.12
N SER A 190 -6.40 -12.41 3.94
CA SER A 190 -6.22 -13.86 4.05
C SER A 190 -7.48 -14.49 4.63
N SER A 191 -7.98 -15.55 3.99
CA SER A 191 -9.11 -16.31 4.51
C SER A 191 -8.68 -17.20 5.67
N GLU A 192 -9.63 -17.51 6.55
CA GLU A 192 -9.43 -18.62 7.48
C GLU A 192 -9.27 -19.91 6.68
N LYS A 193 -8.33 -20.75 7.11
CA LYS A 193 -8.01 -22.00 6.44
C LYS A 193 -8.65 -23.15 7.18
N GLU A 194 -9.30 -24.02 6.43
CA GLU A 194 -9.87 -25.25 6.96
C GLU A 194 -8.78 -26.23 7.40
N GLU A 195 -9.13 -27.18 8.27
CA GLU A 195 -8.18 -28.15 8.84
C GLU A 195 -7.41 -28.94 7.76
N ASP A 196 -8.09 -29.36 6.70
CA ASP A 196 -7.48 -30.09 5.58
C ASP A 196 -6.45 -29.25 4.82
N GLU A 197 -6.67 -27.94 4.69
CA GLU A 197 -5.71 -27.04 4.06
C GLU A 197 -4.45 -26.86 4.91
N LEU A 198 -4.63 -26.75 6.22
CA LEU A 198 -3.52 -26.67 7.18
C LEU A 198 -2.72 -27.98 7.20
N ALA A 199 -3.40 -29.13 7.24
CA ALA A 199 -2.76 -30.44 7.14
C ALA A 199 -2.01 -30.59 5.81
N GLY A 200 -2.60 -30.13 4.70
CA GLY A 200 -1.97 -30.12 3.39
C GLY A 200 -0.70 -29.25 3.32
N GLN A 201 -0.59 -28.18 4.12
CA GLN A 201 0.64 -27.37 4.18
C GLN A 201 1.83 -28.12 4.80
N LEU A 202 1.57 -29.08 5.69
CA LEU A 202 2.60 -29.90 6.31
C LEU A 202 3.20 -30.93 5.34
N ILE A 203 2.41 -31.35 4.34
CA ILE A 203 2.77 -32.43 3.41
C ILE A 203 3.34 -31.88 2.08
N LYS A 204 2.88 -30.70 1.64
CA LYS A 204 3.29 -30.09 0.37
C LYS A 204 4.68 -29.43 0.45
N SER A 205 5.18 -28.97 -0.70
CA SER A 205 6.43 -28.21 -0.84
C SER A 205 6.59 -27.16 0.25
N THR A 206 7.81 -27.02 0.78
CA THR A 206 8.08 -26.13 1.90
C THR A 206 7.74 -24.69 1.54
N TRP A 207 7.34 -23.89 2.53
CA TRP A 207 7.02 -22.48 2.34
C TRP A 207 8.18 -21.71 1.65
N LEU A 208 9.41 -22.12 1.92
CA LEU A 208 10.63 -21.53 1.38
C LEU A 208 10.73 -21.76 -0.13
N GLN A 209 10.51 -22.99 -0.61
CA GLN A 209 10.52 -23.32 -2.04
C GLN A 209 9.47 -22.52 -2.81
N LYS A 210 8.28 -22.34 -2.23
CA LYS A 210 7.22 -21.53 -2.83
C LYS A 210 7.63 -20.05 -2.94
N GLN A 211 8.24 -19.52 -1.88
CA GLN A 211 8.73 -18.14 -1.86
C GLN A 211 9.85 -17.93 -2.90
N GLU A 212 10.80 -18.86 -3.00
CA GLU A 212 11.89 -18.81 -3.97
C GLU A 212 11.38 -18.83 -5.42
N ALA A 213 10.35 -19.63 -5.71
CA ALA A 213 9.71 -19.63 -7.02
C ALA A 213 9.12 -18.24 -7.37
N CYS A 214 8.43 -17.61 -6.40
CA CYS A 214 7.90 -16.25 -6.57
C CYS A 214 9.00 -15.19 -6.69
N GLN A 215 10.10 -15.33 -5.92
CA GLN A 215 11.26 -14.44 -6.02
C GLN A 215 11.89 -14.50 -7.39
N LYS A 216 12.14 -15.71 -7.90
CA LYS A 216 12.75 -15.92 -9.22
C LYS A 216 11.95 -15.29 -10.33
N VAL A 217 10.63 -15.55 -10.38
CA VAL A 217 9.78 -14.98 -11.44
C VAL A 217 9.64 -13.46 -11.32
N THR A 218 9.69 -12.91 -10.10
CA THR A 218 9.69 -11.47 -9.84
C THR A 218 11.00 -10.83 -10.31
N GLU A 219 12.13 -11.46 -10.03
CA GLU A 219 13.44 -11.05 -10.50
C GLU A 219 13.51 -11.07 -12.03
N ASP A 220 13.11 -12.16 -12.67
CA ASP A 220 13.04 -12.28 -14.14
C ASP A 220 12.18 -11.17 -14.76
N PHE A 221 11.01 -10.89 -14.16
CA PHE A 221 10.13 -9.81 -14.61
C PHE A 221 10.80 -8.44 -14.49
N MET A 222 11.40 -8.13 -13.33
CA MET A 222 12.01 -6.83 -13.10
C MET A 222 13.27 -6.62 -13.94
N LEU A 223 14.06 -7.65 -14.18
CA LEU A 223 15.22 -7.61 -15.08
C LEU A 223 14.78 -7.34 -16.53
N LEU A 224 13.68 -7.97 -16.98
CA LEU A 224 13.10 -7.66 -18.29
C LEU A 224 12.64 -6.21 -18.36
N LEU A 225 11.91 -5.72 -17.35
CA LEU A 225 11.43 -4.33 -17.30
C LEU A 225 12.60 -3.33 -17.33
N LEU A 226 13.66 -3.62 -16.58
CA LEU A 226 14.90 -2.84 -16.57
C LEU A 226 15.58 -2.81 -17.95
N ALA A 227 15.59 -3.94 -18.66
CA ALA A 227 16.21 -4.07 -19.96
C ALA A 227 15.43 -3.37 -21.07
N GLU A 228 14.09 -3.44 -21.04
CA GLU A 228 13.23 -2.75 -22.00
C GLU A 228 13.17 -1.23 -21.73
N TYR A 229 13.27 -0.81 -20.46
CA TYR A 229 13.27 0.60 -20.05
C TYR A 229 14.55 1.00 -19.27
N PRO A 230 15.72 1.03 -19.93
CA PRO A 230 16.99 1.31 -19.25
C PRO A 230 17.04 2.73 -18.67
N THR A 231 16.47 3.71 -19.37
CA THR A 231 16.40 5.12 -18.98
C THR A 231 15.06 5.52 -18.37
N GLY A 232 14.17 4.55 -18.12
CA GLY A 232 12.77 4.81 -17.77
C GLY A 232 11.94 5.29 -18.97
N ILE A 233 10.67 5.60 -18.70
CA ILE A 233 9.69 6.05 -19.69
C ILE A 233 9.21 7.47 -19.39
N ASP A 234 9.00 8.23 -20.47
CA ASP A 234 8.35 9.53 -20.44
C ASP A 234 6.85 9.34 -20.68
N TRP A 235 6.08 9.39 -19.61
CA TRP A 235 4.65 9.12 -19.65
C TRP A 235 3.86 10.30 -20.24
N ASP A 236 3.19 10.07 -21.37
CA ASP A 236 2.32 11.06 -21.99
C ASP A 236 0.95 11.11 -21.31
N LYS A 237 0.83 11.93 -20.26
CA LYS A 237 -0.40 12.10 -19.47
C LYS A 237 -1.59 12.58 -20.29
N SER A 238 -1.37 13.22 -21.44
CA SER A 238 -2.45 13.73 -22.29
C SER A 238 -3.24 12.63 -23.01
N LYS A 239 -2.65 11.43 -23.11
CA LYS A 239 -3.28 10.25 -23.71
C LYS A 239 -4.07 9.40 -22.73
N ASP A 240 -3.97 9.65 -21.43
CA ASP A 240 -4.73 8.90 -20.44
C ASP A 240 -6.23 9.26 -20.53
N PRO A 241 -7.13 8.26 -20.55
CA PRO A 241 -8.56 8.52 -20.66
C PRO A 241 -9.09 9.34 -19.47
N ILE A 242 -9.70 10.49 -19.77
CA ILE A 242 -10.15 11.45 -18.75
C ILE A 242 -11.16 10.85 -17.76
N ASP A 243 -11.98 9.88 -18.20
CA ASP A 243 -12.97 9.25 -17.32
C ASP A 243 -12.33 8.33 -16.29
N LEU A 244 -11.24 7.64 -16.63
CA LEU A 244 -10.45 6.87 -15.66
C LEU A 244 -9.73 7.80 -14.67
N LEU A 245 -9.21 8.95 -15.13
CA LEU A 245 -8.63 9.97 -14.26
C LEU A 245 -9.66 10.54 -13.27
N LYS A 246 -10.92 10.74 -13.70
CA LYS A 246 -12.00 11.16 -12.79
C LYS A 246 -12.27 10.14 -11.70
N ILE A 247 -12.17 8.84 -11.99
CA ILE A 247 -12.33 7.77 -10.98
C ILE A 247 -11.23 7.88 -9.92
N ILE A 248 -9.97 8.04 -10.32
CA ILE A 248 -8.86 8.25 -9.39
C ILE A 248 -9.10 9.50 -8.54
N SER A 249 -9.61 10.58 -9.13
CA SER A 249 -9.98 11.80 -8.39
C SER A 249 -11.13 11.59 -7.40
N ARG A 250 -12.12 10.73 -7.71
CA ARG A 250 -13.18 10.36 -6.76
C ARG A 250 -12.60 9.60 -5.57
N CYS A 251 -11.71 8.63 -5.82
CA CYS A 251 -10.99 7.90 -4.79
C CYS A 251 -10.17 8.83 -3.89
N ALA A 252 -9.46 9.80 -4.47
CA ALA A 252 -8.68 10.77 -3.70
C ALA A 252 -9.54 11.67 -2.80
N LYS A 253 -10.67 12.17 -3.31
CA LYS A 253 -11.63 12.98 -2.53
C LYS A 253 -12.25 12.18 -1.39
N LEU A 254 -12.57 10.91 -1.62
CA LEU A 254 -13.07 10.01 -0.58
C LEU A 254 -12.00 9.79 0.50
N LEU A 255 -10.79 9.44 0.09
CA LEU A 255 -9.71 9.10 1.04
C LEU A 255 -9.34 10.27 1.94
N ALA A 256 -9.26 11.48 1.37
CA ALA A 256 -8.96 12.70 2.11
C ALA A 256 -9.92 12.91 3.30
N ARG A 257 -11.21 12.64 3.10
CA ARG A 257 -12.22 12.73 4.18
C ARG A 257 -12.13 11.55 5.14
N LEU A 258 -12.00 10.32 4.64
CA LEU A 258 -11.92 9.13 5.50
C LEU A 258 -10.72 9.15 6.46
N ARG A 259 -9.58 9.69 6.02
CA ARG A 259 -8.35 9.79 6.83
C ARG A 259 -8.34 10.94 7.84
N ALA A 260 -9.20 11.95 7.66
CA ALA A 260 -9.13 13.16 8.46
C ALA A 260 -9.29 12.86 9.96
N PRO A 261 -8.37 13.34 10.82
CA PRO A 261 -8.46 13.12 12.26
C PRO A 261 -9.65 13.91 12.83
N ILE A 262 -10.44 13.26 13.67
CA ILE A 262 -11.57 13.86 14.38
C ILE A 262 -11.82 13.06 15.66
N ASN A 263 -12.12 13.76 16.75
CA ASN A 263 -12.67 13.17 17.97
C ASN A 263 -14.09 13.70 18.15
N VAL A 264 -15.04 12.81 18.43
CA VAL A 264 -16.44 13.15 18.71
C VAL A 264 -16.78 12.67 20.11
N TRP A 265 -17.36 13.54 20.92
CA TRP A 265 -17.84 13.19 22.26
C TRP A 265 -19.19 13.81 22.52
N GLU A 266 -19.89 13.24 23.49
CA GLU A 266 -21.22 13.66 23.88
C GLU A 266 -21.10 14.62 25.06
N GLU A 267 -21.84 15.73 25.02
CA GLU A 267 -21.95 16.67 26.14
C GLU A 267 -23.28 16.43 26.86
N LYS A 268 -23.21 16.03 28.14
CA LYS A 268 -24.39 15.61 28.93
C LYS A 268 -25.10 16.78 29.65
N TRP A 269 -24.85 18.03 29.26
CA TRP A 269 -25.24 19.21 30.06
C TRP A 269 -26.14 20.22 29.32
N THR A 270 -26.92 19.78 28.33
CA THR A 270 -27.96 20.64 27.74
C THR A 270 -29.28 20.46 28.50
N LYS A 271 -29.85 21.57 28.98
CA LYS A 271 -31.14 21.65 29.69
C LYS A 271 -32.37 21.22 28.87
N ASP A 272 -32.17 20.87 27.59
CA ASP A 272 -33.24 20.71 26.59
C ASP A 272 -33.37 19.27 26.06
N ASP A 273 -32.79 18.25 26.71
CA ASP A 273 -32.87 16.82 26.32
C ASP A 273 -32.45 16.50 24.87
N LYS A 274 -31.76 17.43 24.19
CA LYS A 274 -31.20 17.22 22.84
C LYS A 274 -29.77 16.72 22.96
N GLU A 275 -29.49 15.57 22.35
CA GLU A 275 -28.13 15.05 22.17
C GLU A 275 -27.25 16.11 21.49
N SER A 276 -26.34 16.74 22.25
CA SER A 276 -25.33 17.65 21.69
C SER A 276 -23.98 16.94 21.62
N TYR A 277 -23.51 16.74 20.38
CA TYR A 277 -22.17 16.21 20.12
C TYR A 277 -21.19 17.36 19.93
N LEU A 278 -20.12 17.35 20.71
CA LEU A 278 -18.95 18.20 20.50
C LEU A 278 -17.90 17.43 19.71
N TYR A 279 -17.12 18.16 18.92
CA TYR A 279 -16.07 17.56 18.11
C TYR A 279 -14.87 18.48 17.95
N THR A 280 -13.71 17.89 17.69
CA THR A 280 -12.55 18.66 17.21
C THR A 280 -12.73 18.98 15.74
N GLU A 281 -12.42 20.22 15.33
CA GLU A 281 -12.43 20.61 13.93
C GLU A 281 -11.59 19.62 13.09
N PRO A 282 -12.19 18.94 12.09
CA PRO A 282 -11.48 17.91 11.33
C PRO A 282 -10.43 18.54 10.41
N ILE A 283 -9.21 18.01 10.45
CA ILE A 283 -8.13 18.42 9.52
C ILE A 283 -8.25 17.58 8.25
N ILE A 284 -9.08 18.02 7.31
CA ILE A 284 -9.26 17.34 6.02
C ILE A 284 -8.15 17.79 5.07
N GLU A 285 -7.30 16.87 4.63
CA GLU A 285 -6.27 17.19 3.65
C GLU A 285 -6.87 17.52 2.27
N LYS A 286 -6.16 18.32 1.48
CA LYS A 286 -6.55 18.52 0.07
C LYS A 286 -6.24 17.25 -0.74
N PRO A 287 -7.09 16.86 -1.70
CA PRO A 287 -6.96 15.58 -2.39
C PRO A 287 -5.80 15.53 -3.39
N ASP A 288 -5.17 16.66 -3.73
CA ASP A 288 -4.19 16.79 -4.81
C ASP A 288 -3.03 15.78 -4.70
N ARG A 289 -2.44 15.65 -3.51
CA ARG A 289 -1.35 14.69 -3.28
C ARG A 289 -1.83 13.25 -3.39
N ILE A 290 -2.97 12.93 -2.78
CA ILE A 290 -3.55 11.59 -2.86
C ILE A 290 -3.85 11.26 -4.32
N ASN A 291 -4.45 12.19 -5.06
CA ASN A 291 -4.79 12.02 -6.48
C ASN A 291 -3.55 11.71 -7.30
N GLN A 292 -2.45 12.46 -7.11
CA GLN A 292 -1.19 12.21 -7.79
C GLN A 292 -0.59 10.85 -7.43
N LEU A 293 -0.60 10.46 -6.15
CA LEU A 293 -0.03 9.18 -5.70
C LEU A 293 -0.86 7.99 -6.17
N LEU A 294 -2.20 8.05 -6.09
CA LEU A 294 -3.08 7.01 -6.64
C LEU A 294 -2.97 6.91 -8.16
N TYR A 295 -2.79 8.02 -8.85
CA TYR A 295 -2.49 8.01 -10.29
C TYR A 295 -1.14 7.35 -10.58
N ASN A 296 -0.10 7.64 -9.80
CA ASN A 296 1.19 6.95 -9.93
C ASN A 296 1.07 5.44 -9.72
N LEU A 297 0.23 5.00 -8.77
CA LEU A 297 -0.07 3.59 -8.55
C LEU A 297 -0.70 2.95 -9.79
N ALA A 298 -1.70 3.58 -10.39
CA ALA A 298 -2.33 3.11 -11.63
C ALA A 298 -1.32 3.04 -12.80
N ARG A 299 -0.47 4.07 -12.95
CA ARG A 299 0.58 4.08 -13.99
C ARG A 299 1.61 2.97 -13.78
N GLY A 300 2.00 2.71 -12.53
CA GLY A 300 2.90 1.62 -12.19
C GLY A 300 2.31 0.25 -12.56
N HIS A 301 1.02 0.04 -12.34
CA HIS A 301 0.32 -1.18 -12.73
C HIS A 301 0.18 -1.32 -14.25
N ALA A 302 -0.18 -0.24 -14.95
CA ALA A 302 -0.23 -0.21 -16.41
C ALA A 302 1.14 -0.57 -17.01
N LEU A 303 2.22 -0.01 -16.47
CA LEU A 303 3.58 -0.32 -16.89
C LEU A 303 3.96 -1.78 -16.61
N ALA A 304 3.53 -2.33 -15.47
CA ALA A 304 3.73 -3.74 -15.16
C ALA A 304 3.08 -4.66 -16.21
N GLN A 305 1.98 -4.22 -16.83
CA GLN A 305 1.34 -4.92 -17.93
C GLN A 305 1.92 -4.60 -19.32
N GLY A 306 2.97 -3.78 -19.39
CA GLY A 306 3.59 -3.35 -20.64
C GLY A 306 2.81 -2.26 -21.39
N ARG A 307 1.97 -1.48 -20.70
CA ARG A 307 1.24 -0.33 -21.25
C ARG A 307 1.88 0.99 -20.81
N GLU A 308 1.70 2.02 -21.63
CA GLU A 308 2.16 3.40 -21.35
C GLU A 308 0.97 4.36 -21.13
N GLN A 309 -0.24 3.82 -21.04
CA GLN A 309 -1.48 4.51 -20.73
C GLN A 309 -2.31 3.66 -19.77
N ILE A 310 -3.07 4.31 -18.89
CA ILE A 310 -3.94 3.63 -17.94
C ILE A 310 -5.19 3.05 -18.64
N ALA A 311 -5.72 1.97 -18.07
CA ALA A 311 -6.92 1.25 -18.48
C ALA A 311 -7.77 0.89 -17.25
N GLU A 312 -8.96 0.35 -17.46
CA GLU A 312 -9.90 0.01 -16.38
C GLU A 312 -9.31 -0.96 -15.35
N ASP A 313 -8.51 -1.94 -15.78
CA ASP A 313 -7.89 -2.94 -14.91
C ASP A 313 -6.99 -2.30 -13.82
N ASP A 314 -6.43 -1.11 -14.09
CA ASP A 314 -5.55 -0.37 -13.16
C ASP A 314 -6.32 0.29 -12.02
N LEU A 315 -7.64 0.48 -12.17
CA LEU A 315 -8.45 1.19 -11.18
C LEU A 315 -8.79 0.33 -9.98
N SER A 316 -8.84 -0.99 -10.16
CA SER A 316 -9.20 -1.91 -9.09
C SER A 316 -8.23 -1.79 -7.90
N ILE A 317 -6.92 -1.73 -8.15
CA ILE A 317 -5.90 -1.59 -7.07
C ILE A 317 -5.97 -0.22 -6.41
N VAL A 318 -6.33 0.82 -7.16
CA VAL A 318 -6.51 2.18 -6.65
C VAL A 318 -7.67 2.21 -5.67
N ILE A 319 -8.77 1.55 -6.01
CA ILE A 319 -9.96 1.44 -5.16
C ILE A 319 -9.64 0.64 -3.87
N ASP A 320 -8.94 -0.49 -3.99
CA ASP A 320 -8.54 -1.30 -2.83
C ASP A 320 -7.67 -0.50 -1.85
N VAL A 321 -6.61 0.11 -2.37
CA VAL A 321 -5.71 0.95 -1.57
C VAL A 321 -6.47 2.11 -0.95
N THR A 322 -7.43 2.72 -1.66
CA THR A 322 -8.28 3.79 -1.11
C THR A 322 -9.04 3.32 0.12
N PHE A 323 -9.72 2.18 0.06
CA PHE A 323 -10.52 1.71 1.20
C PHE A 323 -9.68 1.16 2.36
N ASP A 324 -8.49 0.64 2.10
CA ASP A 324 -7.63 0.10 3.15
C ASP A 324 -6.81 1.16 3.87
N SER A 325 -6.74 2.34 3.26
CA SER A 325 -5.90 3.44 3.65
C SER A 325 -6.47 4.33 4.76
N ALA A 326 -7.58 4.00 5.42
CA ALA A 326 -8.19 4.85 6.46
C ALA A 326 -8.61 4.04 7.69
N PRO A 327 -8.95 4.69 8.83
CA PRO A 327 -9.34 3.99 10.05
C PRO A 327 -10.44 2.94 9.80
N ARG A 328 -10.21 1.72 10.31
CA ARG A 328 -11.01 0.52 10.01
C ARG A 328 -12.51 0.71 10.24
N ILE A 329 -12.90 1.37 11.32
CA ILE A 329 -14.32 1.61 11.64
C ILE A 329 -14.99 2.42 10.53
N ARG A 330 -14.34 3.51 10.07
CA ARG A 330 -14.89 4.38 9.02
C ARG A 330 -14.99 3.68 7.68
N THR A 331 -13.97 2.90 7.31
CA THR A 331 -13.95 2.19 6.03
C THR A 331 -14.95 1.04 6.02
N ASN A 332 -15.14 0.35 7.14
CA ASN A 332 -16.18 -0.66 7.31
C ASN A 332 -17.58 -0.06 7.18
N LEU A 333 -17.86 1.05 7.88
CA LEU A 333 -19.15 1.72 7.78
C LEU A 333 -19.43 2.24 6.36
N PHE A 334 -18.42 2.80 5.70
CA PHE A 334 -18.57 3.27 4.32
C PHE A 334 -18.80 2.13 3.32
N ARG A 335 -18.13 0.99 3.49
CA ARG A 335 -18.41 -0.23 2.70
C ARG A 335 -19.83 -0.70 2.91
N LEU A 336 -20.29 -0.75 4.17
CA LEU A 336 -21.63 -1.17 4.49
C LEU A 336 -22.71 -0.22 3.93
N LEU A 337 -22.45 1.08 3.92
CA LEU A 337 -23.29 2.05 3.20
C LEU A 337 -23.40 1.70 1.72
N ILE A 338 -22.28 1.37 1.05
CA ILE A 338 -22.32 0.96 -0.36
C ILE A 338 -23.16 -0.30 -0.55
N ASP A 339 -22.97 -1.28 0.33
CA ASP A 339 -23.63 -2.59 0.25
C ASP A 339 -25.14 -2.48 0.56
N ASN A 340 -25.57 -1.44 1.29
CA ASN A 340 -26.97 -1.11 1.59
C ASN A 340 -27.50 0.07 0.74
N ALA A 341 -27.04 0.18 -0.51
CA ALA A 341 -27.55 1.16 -1.48
C ALA A 341 -27.47 2.64 -1.05
N GLY A 342 -26.55 2.96 -0.14
CA GLY A 342 -26.29 4.31 0.34
C GLY A 342 -27.01 4.67 1.64
N GLU A 343 -27.77 3.74 2.24
CA GLU A 343 -28.55 3.99 3.44
C GLU A 343 -28.12 3.04 4.57
N LEU A 344 -28.10 3.52 5.80
CA LEU A 344 -27.84 2.65 6.95
C LEU A 344 -28.53 3.12 8.23
N LEU A 345 -29.24 2.20 8.88
CA LEU A 345 -29.92 2.41 10.15
C LEU A 345 -28.99 2.20 11.35
N THR A 346 -29.32 2.83 12.48
CA THR A 346 -28.54 2.70 13.72
C THR A 346 -28.37 1.25 14.18
N ASN A 347 -29.41 0.41 14.06
CA ASN A 347 -29.34 -1.01 14.44
C ASN A 347 -28.33 -1.80 13.59
N GLN A 348 -28.22 -1.50 12.28
CA GLN A 348 -27.25 -2.10 11.37
C GLN A 348 -25.83 -1.67 11.71
N VAL A 349 -25.64 -0.40 12.10
CA VAL A 349 -24.35 0.11 12.62
C VAL A 349 -23.95 -0.65 13.88
N MET A 350 -24.87 -0.77 14.85
CA MET A 350 -24.63 -1.47 16.11
C MET A 350 -24.26 -2.94 15.88
N ALA A 351 -24.99 -3.64 15.02
CA ALA A 351 -24.71 -5.04 14.68
C ALA A 351 -23.33 -5.20 14.05
N THR A 352 -22.99 -4.33 13.10
CA THR A 352 -21.72 -4.40 12.36
C THR A 352 -20.51 -4.08 13.23
N LEU A 353 -20.62 -3.06 14.07
CA LEU A 353 -19.53 -2.65 14.96
C LEU A 353 -19.53 -3.41 16.30
N SER A 354 -20.55 -4.23 16.56
CA SER A 354 -20.78 -4.90 17.84
C SER A 354 -20.67 -3.92 19.02
N CYS A 355 -21.37 -2.79 18.91
CA CYS A 355 -21.21 -1.66 19.83
C CYS A 355 -22.53 -1.16 20.41
N SER A 356 -22.43 -0.30 21.43
CA SER A 356 -23.60 0.34 22.06
C SER A 356 -24.26 1.33 21.11
N HIS A 357 -25.53 1.65 21.37
CA HIS A 357 -26.29 2.67 20.62
C HIS A 357 -25.58 4.03 20.64
N THR A 358 -25.07 4.47 21.79
CA THR A 358 -24.27 5.70 21.92
C THR A 358 -23.00 5.68 21.07
N THR A 359 -22.31 4.53 20.98
CA THR A 359 -21.12 4.39 20.13
C THR A 359 -21.50 4.46 18.65
N ALA A 360 -22.60 3.81 18.25
CA ALA A 360 -23.10 3.87 16.88
C ALA A 360 -23.41 5.30 16.45
N HIS A 361 -24.11 6.08 17.28
CA HIS A 361 -24.38 7.49 16.99
C HIS A 361 -23.11 8.33 16.86
N LYS A 362 -22.10 8.12 17.72
CA LYS A 362 -20.82 8.82 17.61
C LYS A 362 -20.12 8.55 16.28
N GLU A 363 -20.12 7.31 15.80
CA GLU A 363 -19.49 6.95 14.52
C GLU A 363 -20.30 7.46 13.31
N MET A 364 -21.64 7.40 13.37
CA MET A 364 -22.50 8.02 12.36
C MET A 364 -22.25 9.53 12.28
N GLN A 365 -22.20 10.20 13.44
CA GLN A 365 -21.94 11.63 13.54
C GLN A 365 -20.55 11.99 13.01
N ALA A 366 -19.53 11.14 13.25
CA ALA A 366 -18.20 11.34 12.68
C ALA A 366 -18.25 11.34 11.14
N LEU A 367 -18.96 10.40 10.49
CA LEU A 367 -19.12 10.40 9.03
C LEU A 367 -19.88 11.63 8.52
N LYS A 368 -20.88 12.11 9.27
CA LYS A 368 -21.61 13.35 8.94
C LYS A 368 -20.71 14.58 9.00
N ILE A 369 -19.93 14.74 10.07
CA ILE A 369 -18.99 15.86 10.24
C ILE A 369 -17.90 15.82 9.16
N LEU A 370 -17.41 14.62 8.82
CA LEU A 370 -16.50 14.41 7.70
C LEU A 370 -17.14 14.66 6.34
N GLY A 371 -18.45 14.97 6.28
CA GLY A 371 -19.19 15.34 5.09
C GLY A 371 -19.38 14.19 4.10
N LEU A 372 -19.39 12.94 4.59
CA LEU A 372 -19.60 11.74 3.77
C LEU A 372 -21.08 11.36 3.69
N VAL A 373 -21.83 11.62 4.76
CA VAL A 373 -23.26 11.29 4.88
C VAL A 373 -24.07 12.48 5.39
N GLU A 374 -25.38 12.44 5.18
CA GLU A 374 -26.37 13.15 5.99
C GLU A 374 -27.01 12.18 6.99
N ILE A 375 -27.63 12.70 8.04
CA ILE A 375 -28.36 11.89 9.02
C ILE A 375 -29.75 12.47 9.16
N ASP A 376 -30.75 11.62 8.92
CA ASP A 376 -32.16 11.93 9.09
C ASP A 376 -32.67 11.38 10.43
N GLU A 377 -33.43 12.21 11.15
CA GLU A 377 -34.06 11.86 12.42
C GLU A 377 -35.47 11.31 12.16
N GLY A 378 -35.86 10.22 12.85
CA GLY A 378 -37.27 9.81 12.91
C GLY A 378 -37.64 8.47 12.25
N HIS A 379 -36.72 7.51 12.15
CA HIS A 379 -37.12 6.14 11.85
C HIS A 379 -37.49 5.43 13.18
N GLY A 380 -38.68 4.82 13.27
CA GLY A 380 -39.12 4.03 14.43
C GLY A 380 -40.07 4.73 15.43
N MET A 381 -40.81 3.94 16.22
CA MET A 381 -41.87 4.41 17.14
C MET A 381 -41.36 5.26 18.32
N THR A 382 -40.07 5.26 18.61
CA THR A 382 -39.46 5.95 19.76
C THR A 382 -38.56 7.14 19.39
N GLY A 383 -38.36 7.43 18.09
CA GLY A 383 -37.46 8.50 17.63
C GLY A 383 -35.96 8.26 17.90
N GLN A 384 -35.59 7.08 18.42
CA GLN A 384 -34.21 6.73 18.79
C GLN A 384 -33.41 6.09 17.64
N GLU A 385 -34.05 5.70 16.55
CA GLU A 385 -33.40 5.13 15.37
C GLU A 385 -33.22 6.23 14.31
N LYS A 386 -31.96 6.39 13.90
CA LYS A 386 -31.54 7.36 12.88
C LYS A 386 -31.13 6.61 11.62
N CYS A 387 -31.30 7.24 10.47
CA CYS A 387 -30.79 6.74 9.19
C CYS A 387 -29.66 7.65 8.72
N MET A 388 -28.53 7.07 8.29
CA MET A 388 -27.49 7.81 7.59
C MET A 388 -27.54 7.54 6.10
N ASN A 389 -27.45 8.62 5.30
CA ASN A 389 -27.61 8.61 3.86
C ASN A 389 -26.35 9.14 3.18
N LEU A 390 -25.82 8.41 2.21
CA LEU A 390 -24.61 8.78 1.47
C LEU A 390 -24.84 10.07 0.66
N LYS A 391 -23.95 11.07 0.81
CA LYS A 391 -24.07 12.32 0.06
C LYS A 391 -23.92 12.10 -1.45
N ASP A 392 -24.59 12.93 -2.23
CA ASP A 392 -24.58 12.90 -3.70
C ASP A 392 -23.17 12.88 -4.30
N SER A 393 -22.23 13.62 -3.71
CA SER A 393 -20.84 13.66 -4.16
C SER A 393 -20.12 12.31 -4.12
N PHE A 394 -20.66 11.32 -3.40
CA PHE A 394 -20.12 9.96 -3.27
C PHE A 394 -21.01 8.89 -3.89
N LYS A 395 -22.15 9.24 -4.52
CA LYS A 395 -23.07 8.25 -5.13
C LYS A 395 -22.44 7.41 -6.25
N TRP A 396 -21.36 7.88 -6.87
CA TRP A 396 -20.61 7.04 -7.84
C TRP A 396 -20.16 5.70 -7.23
N PHE A 397 -19.85 5.65 -5.93
CA PHE A 397 -19.45 4.39 -5.27
C PHE A 397 -20.60 3.37 -5.18
N LEU A 398 -21.85 3.77 -5.42
CA LEU A 398 -23.02 2.89 -5.50
C LEU A 398 -23.24 2.33 -6.91
N SER A 399 -22.59 2.91 -7.92
CA SER A 399 -22.81 2.56 -9.32
C SER A 399 -22.32 1.15 -9.66
N ASP A 400 -22.94 0.56 -10.69
CA ASP A 400 -22.50 -0.75 -11.19
C ASP A 400 -21.10 -0.71 -11.80
N GLU A 401 -20.65 0.45 -12.29
CA GLU A 401 -19.27 0.69 -12.69
C GLU A 401 -18.30 0.47 -11.51
N CYS A 402 -18.56 1.11 -10.36
CA CYS A 402 -17.72 0.92 -9.17
C CYS A 402 -17.77 -0.51 -8.65
N LYS A 403 -18.95 -1.13 -8.61
CA LYS A 403 -19.11 -2.55 -8.23
C LYS A 403 -18.32 -3.45 -9.19
N GLY A 404 -18.41 -3.21 -10.49
CA GLY A 404 -17.67 -3.91 -11.53
C GLY A 404 -16.16 -3.86 -11.28
N LEU A 405 -15.61 -2.67 -11.03
CA LEU A 405 -14.18 -2.45 -10.77
C LEU A 405 -13.69 -3.11 -9.46
N ARG A 406 -14.54 -3.16 -8.42
CA ARG A 406 -14.25 -3.88 -7.17
C ARG A 406 -14.27 -5.40 -7.37
N ILE A 407 -15.16 -5.90 -8.24
CA ILE A 407 -15.30 -7.33 -8.56
C ILE A 407 -14.22 -7.79 -9.55
N THR A 408 -13.82 -7.00 -10.54
CA THR A 408 -12.75 -7.38 -11.48
C THR A 408 -11.41 -7.55 -10.76
N GLY A 409 -11.12 -6.71 -9.76
CA GLY A 409 -9.98 -6.92 -8.86
C GLY A 409 -9.99 -8.26 -8.12
N THR A 410 -11.18 -8.82 -7.84
CA THR A 410 -11.35 -10.18 -7.29
C THR A 410 -11.40 -11.27 -8.37
N LYS A 411 -11.82 -10.97 -9.60
CA LYS A 411 -11.82 -11.92 -10.73
C LYS A 411 -10.44 -12.14 -11.34
N THR A 412 -9.45 -11.25 -11.16
CA THR A 412 -8.05 -11.55 -11.50
C THR A 412 -7.55 -12.78 -10.72
N LEU A 413 -8.08 -13.05 -9.52
CA LEU A 413 -7.88 -14.32 -8.79
C LEU A 413 -8.56 -15.53 -9.46
N ALA A 414 -9.59 -15.34 -10.29
CA ALA A 414 -10.36 -16.40 -10.92
C ALA A 414 -10.07 -16.58 -12.43
N ALA A 415 -9.39 -15.64 -13.09
CA ALA A 415 -9.04 -15.77 -14.51
C ALA A 415 -7.76 -16.61 -14.72
N ALA A 416 -6.92 -16.72 -13.69
CA ALA A 416 -5.72 -17.58 -13.70
C ALA A 416 -6.04 -19.07 -13.91
N THR A 417 -7.27 -19.51 -13.64
CA THR A 417 -7.72 -20.91 -13.80
C THR A 417 -8.07 -21.32 -15.24
N LYS A 418 -8.13 -20.42 -16.23
CA LYS A 418 -8.59 -20.76 -17.60
C LYS A 418 -7.52 -20.91 -18.69
N PHE A 419 -6.23 -20.73 -18.38
CA PHE A 419 -5.15 -20.89 -19.37
C PHE A 419 -4.15 -21.97 -18.94
N ASP A 420 -4.62 -23.22 -19.00
CA ASP A 420 -3.87 -24.43 -18.71
C ASP A 420 -3.48 -25.12 -20.03
N SER A 421 -2.45 -24.59 -20.72
CA SER A 421 -1.73 -25.29 -21.82
C SER A 421 -0.67 -24.40 -22.50
N MET A 422 0.34 -23.92 -21.78
CA MET A 422 1.60 -23.52 -22.43
C MET A 422 2.79 -23.84 -21.53
N LYS A 423 3.64 -24.78 -21.96
CA LYS A 423 4.96 -24.98 -21.38
C LYS A 423 5.82 -23.74 -21.67
N VAL A 424 6.28 -23.08 -20.63
CA VAL A 424 7.07 -21.83 -20.72
C VAL A 424 8.56 -22.17 -20.64
N LYS A 425 9.36 -21.66 -21.58
CA LYS A 425 10.84 -21.64 -21.51
C LYS A 425 11.29 -20.26 -21.02
N SER A 426 12.25 -20.24 -20.09
CA SER A 426 12.93 -19.04 -19.60
C SER A 426 13.75 -18.34 -20.71
N ILE A 427 14.08 -17.06 -20.50
CA ILE A 427 14.89 -16.27 -21.42
C ILE A 427 16.36 -16.75 -21.36
N PRO A 428 17.02 -17.06 -22.48
CA PRO A 428 18.41 -17.50 -22.49
C PRO A 428 19.39 -16.41 -22.03
N HIS A 429 20.38 -16.78 -21.21
CA HIS A 429 21.45 -15.93 -20.65
C HIS A 429 22.07 -14.91 -21.63
N LYS A 430 22.34 -15.37 -22.85
CA LYS A 430 22.96 -14.60 -23.94
C LYS A 430 22.19 -13.37 -24.40
N ASP A 431 20.90 -13.29 -24.10
CA ASP A 431 20.02 -12.19 -24.51
C ASP A 431 19.88 -11.09 -23.42
N LEU A 432 20.57 -11.24 -22.28
CA LEU A 432 20.62 -10.24 -21.20
C LEU A 432 21.72 -9.17 -21.42
N PRO A 433 21.49 -7.91 -21.00
CA PRO A 433 22.51 -6.86 -21.01
C PRO A 433 23.78 -7.24 -20.24
N PRO A 434 25.00 -6.81 -20.65
CA PRO A 434 26.27 -7.24 -20.03
C PRO A 434 26.39 -6.98 -18.52
N ARG A 435 25.71 -5.95 -17.99
CA ARG A 435 25.68 -5.65 -16.55
C ARG A 435 24.84 -6.63 -15.72
N LEU A 436 23.95 -7.38 -16.37
CA LEU A 436 22.99 -8.30 -15.74
C LEU A 436 23.34 -9.77 -15.98
N GLN A 437 24.26 -10.08 -16.90
CA GLN A 437 24.79 -11.43 -17.12
C GLN A 437 25.47 -12.04 -15.88
N LYS A 438 25.91 -11.20 -14.92
CA LYS A 438 26.51 -11.61 -13.64
C LYS A 438 25.52 -12.08 -12.57
N TYR A 439 24.21 -11.99 -12.81
CA TYR A 439 23.16 -12.28 -11.82
C TYR A 439 22.28 -13.48 -12.19
N THR A 440 22.69 -14.28 -13.15
CA THR A 440 21.98 -15.53 -13.48
C THR A 440 22.46 -16.67 -12.60
N SER A 441 21.54 -17.58 -12.30
CA SER A 441 21.61 -18.65 -11.30
C SER A 441 22.75 -19.65 -11.45
N ASP A 442 23.56 -19.61 -12.50
CA ASP A 442 24.57 -20.65 -12.73
C ASP A 442 25.74 -20.56 -11.73
N LYS A 443 26.11 -19.34 -11.30
CA LYS A 443 27.20 -19.15 -10.33
C LYS A 443 26.78 -19.46 -8.88
N LEU A 444 25.52 -19.22 -8.54
CA LEU A 444 24.97 -19.56 -7.21
C LEU A 444 24.71 -21.05 -7.05
N ILE A 445 24.43 -21.78 -8.14
CA ILE A 445 24.32 -23.24 -8.13
C ILE A 445 25.72 -23.86 -8.04
N GLU A 446 26.70 -23.36 -8.79
CA GLU A 446 28.10 -23.81 -8.69
C GLU A 446 28.67 -23.58 -7.28
N ASP A 447 28.45 -22.40 -6.68
CA ASP A 447 28.93 -22.10 -5.32
C ASP A 447 28.23 -22.97 -4.25
N PHE A 448 26.99 -23.41 -4.49
CA PHE A 448 26.22 -24.27 -3.57
C PHE A 448 26.61 -25.74 -3.70
N GLU A 449 26.80 -26.25 -4.93
CA GLU A 449 27.31 -27.59 -5.20
C GLU A 449 28.77 -27.74 -4.72
N GLU A 450 29.58 -26.67 -4.82
CA GLU A 450 30.94 -26.65 -4.31
C GLU A 450 30.98 -26.64 -2.78
N ALA A 451 30.07 -25.92 -2.11
CA ALA A 451 29.93 -25.91 -0.65
C ALA A 451 29.40 -27.26 -0.10
N GLU A 452 28.47 -27.90 -0.80
CA GLU A 452 27.95 -29.23 -0.48
C GLU A 452 29.03 -30.32 -0.67
N SER A 453 29.86 -30.19 -1.72
CA SER A 453 30.98 -31.11 -1.95
C SER A 453 32.12 -30.99 -0.91
N LYS A 454 32.24 -29.82 -0.26
CA LYS A 454 33.23 -29.54 0.78
C LYS A 454 32.72 -29.79 2.20
N GLY A 455 31.43 -30.12 2.37
CA GLY A 455 30.82 -30.38 3.67
C GLY A 455 30.79 -29.15 4.59
N GLU A 456 30.75 -27.95 4.00
CA GLU A 456 30.70 -26.68 4.73
C GLU A 456 29.25 -26.25 5.07
N ILE A 457 28.26 -27.06 4.68
CA ILE A 457 26.83 -26.92 4.99
C ILE A 457 26.25 -28.30 5.33
#